data_AF-A0ABD0T3U2-F1
#
_entry.id   AF-A0ABD0T3U2-F1
#
_cell.length_a   1.000
_cell.length_b   1.000
_cell.length_c   1.000
_cell.angle_alpha   90.00
_cell.angle_beta   90.00
_cell.angle_gamma   90.00
#
_symmetry.space_group_name_H-M   'P 1'
#
loop_
_entity.id
_entity.type
_entity.pdbx_description
1 polymer ?
#
loop_
_entity_poly.entity_id
_entity_poly.type
_entity_poly.pdbx_seq_one_letter_code
_entity_poly.pdbx_strand_id
1 'polypeptide(L)'
;MWKNIKNSNLFLRFTDKYEIFITDFVSVWFTYLSKSTFIRCLKESNILLEMAEEALIEKGMHVLSHPGDIKNVDQKFEKKTLVVSMTMLFGYPFKVTLKLCEGSKELFFQKVTQPLLRTISELKSSQNELCQLLNKKDSEIEEYKRMGGEIAIKFLKTPRFNEASLMSKYQTYQEYFGSSDETVQSLVKLKLDVPEDIATVKQEVLEDTVPAVQQTIKMEPDSQMADNQNTQIETPPTTFKQEAELSIKSELLSILPNSRKRMKKLNL
;
A
#
# COMPACT_ATOMS: atom_id res chain seq x y z
N MET A 1 -2.03 -5.14 1.84
CA MET A 1 -0.94 -6.12 1.67
C MET A 1 0.34 -5.38 1.32
N TRP A 2 1.51 -5.91 1.70
CA TRP A 2 2.81 -5.36 1.28
C TRP A 2 3.05 -5.68 -0.19
N LYS A 3 3.48 -4.69 -0.97
CA LYS A 3 3.74 -4.79 -2.41
C LYS A 3 5.12 -4.24 -2.70
N ASN A 4 5.92 -4.96 -3.48
CA ASN A 4 7.23 -4.48 -3.90
C ASN A 4 7.08 -3.30 -4.87
N ILE A 5 7.87 -2.25 -4.65
CA ILE A 5 7.97 -1.12 -5.58
C ILE A 5 8.99 -1.48 -6.66
N LYS A 6 8.55 -1.48 -7.92
CA LYS A 6 9.38 -1.90 -9.07
C LYS A 6 10.73 -1.17 -9.09
N ASN A 7 11.79 -1.92 -9.40
CA ASN A 7 13.18 -1.44 -9.48
C ASN A 7 13.72 -0.89 -8.14
N SER A 8 13.15 -1.31 -7.00
CA SER A 8 13.64 -0.94 -5.67
C SER A 8 13.57 -2.12 -4.70
N ASN A 9 14.30 -2.02 -3.60
CA ASN A 9 14.23 -2.97 -2.48
C ASN A 9 13.14 -2.59 -1.46
N LEU A 10 12.25 -1.66 -1.81
CA LEU A 10 11.24 -1.12 -0.92
C LEU A 10 9.90 -1.85 -1.09
N PHE A 11 9.23 -2.07 0.03
CA PHE A 11 7.89 -2.63 0.09
C PHE A 11 6.92 -1.58 0.60
N LEU A 12 5.86 -1.35 -0.17
CA LEU A 12 4.79 -0.42 0.13
C LEU A 12 3.59 -1.17 0.70
N ARG A 13 3.02 -0.67 1.78
CA ARG A 13 1.69 -1.03 2.25
C ARG A 13 0.84 0.22 2.32
N PHE A 14 -0.27 0.16 1.62
CA PHE A 14 -1.28 1.19 1.60
C PHE A 14 -2.60 0.66 2.17
N THR A 15 -3.29 1.48 2.96
CA THR A 15 -4.61 1.19 3.54
C THR A 15 -5.58 2.30 3.16
N ASP A 16 -6.87 1.96 3.00
CA ASP A 16 -7.94 2.89 2.59
C ASP A 16 -8.13 4.12 3.51
N LYS A 17 -7.50 4.11 4.69
CA LYS A 17 -7.44 5.22 5.64
C LYS A 17 -6.29 6.21 5.38
N TYR A 18 -5.70 6.19 4.17
CA TYR A 18 -4.54 7.02 3.80
C TYR A 18 -3.30 6.82 4.69
N GLU A 19 -3.15 5.59 5.19
CA GLU A 19 -1.96 5.15 5.91
C GLU A 19 -1.01 4.52 4.92
N ILE A 20 0.19 5.08 4.84
CA ILE A 20 1.22 4.60 3.93
C ILE A 20 2.42 4.16 4.77
N PHE A 21 2.82 2.91 4.59
CA PHE A 21 4.03 2.35 5.19
C PHE A 21 4.97 1.89 4.08
N ILE A 22 6.26 2.16 4.25
CA ILE A 22 7.34 1.70 3.39
C ILE A 22 8.38 1.01 4.26
N THR A 23 8.92 -0.11 3.82
CA THR A 23 9.99 -0.81 4.54
C THR A 23 11.01 -1.41 3.58
N ASP A 24 12.26 -1.48 4.01
CA ASP A 24 13.37 -2.21 3.40
C ASP A 24 13.74 -3.49 4.20
N PHE A 25 12.86 -3.90 5.13
CA PHE A 25 13.08 -4.94 6.15
C PHE A 25 14.13 -4.63 7.22
N VAL A 26 14.67 -3.41 7.25
CA VAL A 26 15.56 -2.92 8.33
C VAL A 26 14.85 -1.85 9.13
N SER A 27 14.32 -0.84 8.45
CA SER A 27 13.53 0.24 9.01
C SER A 27 12.13 0.25 8.41
N VAL A 28 11.19 0.90 9.10
CA VAL A 28 9.87 1.24 8.56
C VAL A 28 9.76 2.75 8.49
N TRP A 29 9.29 3.26 7.37
CA TRP A 29 8.87 4.65 7.22
C TRP A 29 7.36 4.69 7.09
N PHE A 30 6.73 5.69 7.68
CA PHE A 30 5.29 5.81 7.65
C PHE A 30 4.87 7.25 7.44
N THR A 31 3.66 7.42 6.91
CA THR A 31 2.99 8.71 6.87
C THR A 31 1.48 8.50 6.97
N TYR A 32 0.82 9.42 7.67
CA TYR A 32 -0.61 9.46 7.83
C TYR A 32 -1.12 10.73 7.16
N LEU A 33 -1.86 10.57 6.07
CA LEU A 33 -2.38 11.71 5.33
C LEU A 33 -3.88 11.84 5.56
N SER A 34 -4.38 13.06 5.74
CA SER A 34 -5.81 13.33 5.54
C SER A 34 -6.10 13.44 4.05
N LYS A 35 -7.37 13.26 3.65
CA LYS A 35 -7.81 13.47 2.26
C LYS A 35 -7.33 14.83 1.70
N SER A 36 -7.44 15.91 2.49
CA SER A 36 -7.00 17.25 2.08
C SER A 36 -5.48 17.34 1.88
N THR A 37 -4.69 16.77 2.80
CA THR A 37 -3.22 16.75 2.65
C THR A 37 -2.77 15.88 1.48
N PHE A 38 -3.48 14.79 1.20
CA PHE A 38 -3.21 13.92 0.06
C PHE A 38 -3.49 14.63 -1.26
N ILE A 39 -4.63 15.32 -1.39
CA ILE A 39 -4.95 16.14 -2.56
C ILE A 39 -3.88 17.22 -2.77
N ARG A 40 -3.49 17.93 -1.72
CA ARG A 40 -2.42 18.93 -1.78
C ARG A 40 -1.12 18.33 -2.30
N CYS A 41 -0.72 17.19 -1.75
CA CYS A 41 0.48 16.45 -2.14
C CYS A 41 0.47 16.03 -3.62
N LEU A 42 -0.68 15.63 -4.14
CA LEU A 42 -0.86 15.28 -5.55
C LEU A 42 -0.83 16.51 -6.46
N LYS A 43 -1.48 17.62 -6.06
CA LYS A 43 -1.44 18.88 -6.81
C LYS A 43 -0.03 19.46 -6.89
N GLU A 44 0.70 19.47 -5.77
CA GLU A 44 2.11 19.90 -5.71
C GLU A 44 3.02 19.02 -6.57
N SER A 45 2.75 17.72 -6.66
CA SER A 45 3.54 16.80 -7.50
C SER A 45 3.22 16.91 -8.99
N ASN A 46 2.06 17.47 -9.35
CA ASN A 46 1.54 17.52 -10.72
C ASN A 46 0.97 18.91 -11.06
N ILE A 47 1.77 19.96 -10.88
CA ILE A 47 1.34 21.36 -11.08
C ILE A 47 0.77 21.63 -12.47
N LEU A 48 1.21 20.86 -13.48
CA LEU A 48 0.78 21.00 -14.87
C LEU A 48 -0.50 20.22 -15.21
N LEU A 49 -1.04 19.42 -14.28
CA LEU A 49 -2.23 18.62 -14.50
C LEU A 49 -3.47 19.31 -13.90
N GLU A 50 -4.31 19.87 -14.76
CA GLU A 50 -5.63 20.35 -14.39
C GLU A 50 -6.65 19.21 -14.51
N MET A 51 -7.10 18.68 -13.37
CA MET A 51 -8.14 17.66 -13.32
C MET A 51 -9.00 17.81 -12.06
N ALA A 52 -10.20 17.25 -12.10
CA ALA A 52 -11.10 17.20 -10.93
C ALA A 52 -10.43 16.48 -9.76
N GLU A 53 -10.72 16.90 -8.53
CA GLU A 53 -10.08 16.36 -7.33
C GLU A 53 -10.38 14.86 -7.14
N GLU A 54 -11.57 14.42 -7.52
CA GLU A 54 -12.02 13.03 -7.47
C GLU A 54 -11.15 12.16 -8.37
N ALA A 55 -10.93 12.59 -9.61
CA ALA A 55 -10.08 11.89 -10.57
C ALA A 55 -8.62 11.85 -10.10
N LEU A 56 -8.13 12.95 -9.52
CA LEU A 56 -6.77 13.05 -8.99
C LEU A 56 -6.54 12.03 -7.87
N ILE A 57 -7.48 11.94 -6.93
CA ILE A 57 -7.45 10.97 -5.83
C ILE A 57 -7.51 9.55 -6.40
N GLU A 58 -8.42 9.26 -7.31
CA GLU A 58 -8.54 7.92 -7.91
C GLU A 58 -7.22 7.48 -8.56
N LYS A 59 -6.56 8.35 -9.33
CA LYS A 59 -5.25 8.06 -9.92
C LYS A 59 -4.15 7.94 -8.86
N GLY A 60 -4.12 8.79 -7.85
CA GLY A 60 -3.18 8.68 -6.74
C GLY A 60 -3.32 7.35 -5.99
N MET A 61 -4.55 6.95 -5.68
CA MET A 61 -4.88 5.67 -5.06
C MET A 61 -4.48 4.49 -5.96
N HIS A 62 -4.67 4.63 -7.28
CA HIS A 62 -4.26 3.64 -8.25
C HIS A 62 -2.74 3.42 -8.24
N VAL A 63 -1.94 4.49 -8.17
CA VAL A 63 -0.47 4.39 -8.09
C VAL A 63 -0.04 3.66 -6.81
N LEU A 64 -0.62 4.00 -5.66
CA LEU A 64 -0.30 3.35 -4.38
C LEU A 64 -0.79 1.90 -4.32
N SER A 65 -1.86 1.58 -5.04
CA SER A 65 -2.40 0.23 -5.12
C SER A 65 -1.66 -0.65 -6.13
N HIS A 66 -1.06 -0.08 -7.16
CA HIS A 66 -0.37 -0.84 -8.22
C HIS A 66 1.10 -0.43 -8.35
N PRO A 67 1.92 -0.59 -7.30
CA PRO A 67 3.32 -0.17 -7.34
C PRO A 67 4.20 -0.98 -8.32
N GLY A 68 3.68 -2.09 -8.86
CA GLY A 68 4.34 -2.86 -9.92
C GLY A 68 4.31 -2.19 -11.30
N ASP A 69 3.39 -1.24 -11.54
CA ASP A 69 3.25 -0.54 -12.82
C ASP A 69 4.01 0.79 -12.85
N ILE A 70 4.68 1.13 -11.75
CA ILE A 70 5.48 2.34 -11.64
C ILE A 70 6.67 2.25 -12.59
N LYS A 71 6.91 3.31 -13.38
CA LYS A 71 8.04 3.36 -14.31
C LYS A 71 9.32 3.83 -13.63
N ASN A 72 9.23 4.94 -12.90
CA ASN A 72 10.37 5.57 -12.25
C ASN A 72 10.08 5.75 -10.76
N VAL A 73 11.10 5.46 -9.95
CA VAL A 73 11.07 5.58 -8.50
C VAL A 73 12.35 6.31 -8.10
N ASP A 74 12.19 7.51 -7.53
CA ASP A 74 13.30 8.25 -6.94
C ASP A 74 13.16 8.22 -5.42
N GLN A 75 14.24 7.87 -4.73
CA GLN A 75 14.30 7.86 -3.27
C GLN A 75 15.36 8.86 -2.80
N LYS A 76 14.98 9.70 -1.83
CA LYS A 76 15.90 10.63 -1.16
C LYS A 76 15.77 10.45 0.34
N PHE A 77 16.90 10.21 0.99
CA PHE A 77 16.99 10.13 2.44
C PHE A 77 17.42 11.49 2.97
N GLU A 78 16.60 12.08 3.83
CA GLU A 78 16.88 13.36 4.47
C GLU A 78 16.83 13.16 6.00
N LYS A 79 17.99 12.90 6.59
CA LYS A 79 18.15 12.59 8.03
C LYS A 79 17.28 11.39 8.47
N LYS A 80 16.08 11.66 8.98
CA LYS A 80 15.08 10.69 9.49
C LYS A 80 13.81 10.64 8.64
N THR A 81 13.79 11.33 7.51
CA THR A 81 12.66 11.28 6.58
C THR A 81 13.10 10.61 5.28
N LEU A 82 12.17 9.84 4.73
CA LEU A 82 12.30 9.21 3.42
C LEU A 82 11.34 9.93 2.48
N VAL A 83 11.88 10.53 1.42
CA VAL A 83 11.09 11.12 0.35
C VAL A 83 11.10 10.17 -0.84
N VAL A 84 9.94 9.62 -1.17
CA VAL A 84 9.76 8.70 -2.31
C VAL A 84 8.93 9.38 -3.38
N SER A 85 9.48 9.51 -4.58
CA SER A 85 8.75 9.98 -5.76
C SER A 85 8.48 8.79 -6.69
N MET A 86 7.20 8.52 -6.95
CA MET A 86 6.75 7.45 -7.83
C MET A 86 6.10 8.05 -9.06
N THR A 87 6.49 7.60 -10.26
CA THR A 87 5.91 8.08 -11.51
C THR A 87 5.27 6.93 -12.30
N MET A 88 3.98 7.06 -12.60
CA MET A 88 3.20 6.12 -13.41
C MET A 88 2.69 6.82 -14.68
N LEU A 89 2.51 6.08 -15.78
CA LEU A 89 1.96 6.65 -17.02
C LEU A 89 0.50 6.22 -17.22
N PHE A 90 -0.40 7.19 -17.37
CA PHE A 90 -1.80 6.99 -17.75
C PHE A 90 -2.12 7.56 -19.14
N GLY A 91 -1.10 7.74 -19.98
CA GLY A 91 -1.14 8.57 -21.20
C GLY A 91 -0.38 9.89 -21.03
N TYR A 92 -0.22 10.32 -19.78
CA TYR A 92 0.67 11.39 -19.32
C TYR A 92 1.44 10.91 -18.08
N PRO A 93 2.60 11.51 -17.75
CA PRO A 93 3.33 11.19 -16.52
C PRO A 93 2.59 11.72 -15.31
N PHE A 94 2.22 10.82 -14.41
CA PHE A 94 1.59 11.13 -13.14
C PHE A 94 2.55 10.81 -12.00
N LYS A 95 2.91 11.83 -11.21
CA LYS A 95 3.91 11.74 -10.16
C LYS A 95 3.25 11.80 -8.78
N VAL A 96 3.66 10.93 -7.87
CA VAL A 96 3.27 10.94 -6.46
C VAL A 96 4.53 11.06 -5.62
N THR A 97 4.72 12.20 -4.96
CA THR A 97 5.83 12.42 -4.04
C THR A 97 5.33 12.27 -2.62
N LEU A 98 5.89 11.35 -1.84
CA LEU A 98 5.54 11.12 -0.45
C LEU A 98 6.70 11.50 0.45
N LYS A 99 6.42 12.19 1.55
CA LYS A 99 7.37 12.41 2.65
C LYS A 99 6.95 11.53 3.81
N LEU A 100 7.82 10.60 4.20
CA LEU A 100 7.58 9.64 5.26
C LEU A 100 8.59 9.86 6.39
N CYS A 101 8.17 9.63 7.62
CA CYS A 101 9.02 9.69 8.81
C CYS A 101 9.47 8.28 9.19
N GLU A 102 10.70 8.15 9.68
CA GLU A 102 11.19 6.88 10.25
C GLU A 102 10.36 6.49 11.48
N GLY A 103 9.89 5.25 11.48
CA GLY A 103 9.11 4.63 12.55
C GLY A 103 9.97 4.02 13.62
N SER A 104 9.36 3.84 14.79
CA SER A 104 10.03 3.20 15.92
C SER A 104 10.22 1.69 15.67
N LYS A 105 11.12 1.08 16.44
CA LYS A 105 11.37 -0.37 16.35
C LYS A 105 10.14 -1.18 16.76
N GLU A 106 9.34 -0.65 17.67
CA GLU A 106 8.07 -1.22 18.11
C GLU A 106 7.05 -1.22 16.97
N LEU A 107 6.96 -0.14 16.19
CA LEU A 107 6.11 -0.07 15.00
C LEU A 107 6.56 -1.07 13.93
N PHE A 108 7.88 -1.18 13.70
CA PHE A 108 8.43 -2.18 12.80
C PHE A 108 8.05 -3.60 13.24
N PHE A 109 8.24 -3.91 14.52
CA PHE A 109 7.85 -5.19 15.09
C PHE A 109 6.37 -5.48 14.89
N GLN A 110 5.48 -4.53 15.21
CA GLN A 110 4.03 -4.73 15.12
C GLN A 110 3.52 -4.86 13.68
N LYS A 111 4.08 -4.11 12.72
CA LYS A 111 3.57 -4.06 11.34
C LYS A 111 4.25 -5.04 10.39
N VAL A 112 5.48 -5.47 10.70
CA VAL A 112 6.29 -6.36 9.85
C VAL A 112 6.60 -7.68 10.56
N THR A 113 7.35 -7.64 11.65
CA THR A 113 7.89 -8.86 12.29
C THR A 113 6.80 -9.75 12.89
N GLN A 114 5.86 -9.19 13.65
CA GLN A 114 4.80 -9.91 14.34
C GLN A 114 3.86 -10.64 13.36
N PRO A 115 3.37 -10.01 12.27
CA PRO A 115 2.63 -10.73 11.22
C PRO A 115 3.45 -11.86 10.59
N LEU A 116 4.74 -11.67 10.33
CA LEU A 116 5.60 -12.71 9.76
C LEU A 116 5.74 -13.90 10.71
N LEU A 117 6.03 -13.65 12.00
CA LEU A 117 6.10 -14.71 13.01
C LEU A 117 4.78 -15.47 13.15
N ARG A 118 3.65 -14.76 13.07
CA ARG A 118 2.33 -15.38 13.07
C ARG A 118 2.14 -16.29 11.86
N THR A 119 2.46 -15.82 10.65
CA THR A 119 2.36 -16.65 9.44
C THR A 119 3.26 -17.88 9.52
N ILE A 120 4.47 -17.75 10.06
CA ILE A 120 5.39 -18.88 10.25
C ILE A 120 4.80 -19.90 11.23
N SER A 121 4.20 -19.44 12.32
CA SER A 121 3.51 -20.32 13.27
C SER A 121 2.33 -21.03 12.61
N GLU A 122 1.51 -20.33 11.83
CA GLU A 122 0.36 -20.92 11.12
C GLU A 122 0.83 -21.96 10.08
N LEU A 123 1.90 -21.67 9.34
CA LEU A 123 2.53 -22.60 8.39
C LEU A 123 3.06 -23.85 9.08
N LYS A 124 3.70 -23.71 10.25
CA LYS A 124 4.21 -24.84 11.03
C LYS A 124 3.09 -25.74 11.55
N SER A 125 2.01 -25.15 12.06
CA SER A 125 0.82 -25.91 12.46
C SER A 125 0.22 -26.66 11.27
N SER A 126 0.08 -26.00 10.12
CA SER A 126 -0.39 -26.62 8.89
C SER A 126 0.51 -27.77 8.43
N GLN A 127 1.84 -27.61 8.52
CA GLN A 127 2.79 -28.68 8.22
C GLN A 127 2.60 -29.90 9.13
N ASN A 128 2.41 -29.68 10.44
CA ASN A 128 2.20 -30.76 11.40
C ASN A 128 0.89 -31.52 11.10
N GLU A 129 -0.20 -30.80 10.84
CA GLU A 129 -1.48 -31.40 10.43
C GLU A 129 -1.34 -32.26 9.17
N LEU A 130 -0.60 -31.79 8.17
CA LEU A 130 -0.32 -32.55 6.95
C LEU A 130 0.50 -33.80 7.23
N CYS A 131 1.50 -33.74 8.11
CA CYS A 131 2.29 -34.91 8.52
C CYS A 131 1.42 -35.97 9.21
N GLN A 132 0.52 -35.55 10.09
CA GLN A 132 -0.45 -36.45 10.73
C GLN A 132 -1.40 -37.08 9.72
N LEU A 133 -1.89 -36.31 8.75
CA LEU A 133 -2.76 -36.82 7.69
C LEU A 133 -2.04 -37.85 6.81
N LEU A 134 -0.77 -37.62 6.47
CA LEU A 134 0.04 -38.59 5.73
C LEU A 134 0.25 -39.88 6.52
N ASN A 135 0.57 -39.79 7.82
CA ASN A 135 0.69 -40.97 8.68
C ASN A 135 -0.62 -41.76 8.78
N LYS A 136 -1.77 -41.07 8.83
CA LYS A 136 -3.10 -41.71 8.82
C LYS A 136 -3.36 -42.42 7.49
N LYS A 137 -2.99 -41.81 6.36
CA LYS A 137 -3.14 -42.40 5.03
C LYS A 137 -2.22 -43.59 4.81
N ASP A 138 -0.99 -43.55 5.30
CA ASP A 138 -0.12 -44.72 5.29
C ASP A 138 -0.69 -45.86 6.12
N SER A 139 -1.28 -45.57 7.28
CA SER A 139 -1.91 -46.59 8.12
C SER A 139 -3.09 -47.26 7.41
N GLU A 140 -3.93 -46.47 6.72
CA GLU A 140 -5.02 -46.95 5.88
C GLU A 140 -4.50 -47.85 4.74
N ILE A 141 -3.43 -47.44 4.04
CA ILE A 141 -2.80 -48.24 2.97
C ILE A 141 -2.27 -49.58 3.52
N GLU A 142 -1.64 -49.58 4.70
CA GLU A 142 -1.16 -50.81 5.34
C GLU A 142 -2.31 -51.73 5.77
N GLU A 143 -3.43 -51.18 6.21
CA GLU A 143 -4.65 -51.94 6.50
C GLU A 143 -5.22 -52.60 5.24
N TYR A 144 -5.33 -51.84 4.14
CA TYR A 144 -5.75 -52.39 2.84
C TYR A 144 -4.86 -53.54 2.37
N LYS A 145 -3.53 -53.40 2.50
CA LYS A 145 -2.59 -54.49 2.17
C LYS A 145 -2.80 -55.72 3.06
N ARG A 146 -3.07 -55.52 4.36
CA ARG A 146 -3.33 -56.62 5.30
C ARG A 146 -4.61 -57.38 4.98
N MET A 147 -5.64 -56.69 4.48
CA MET A 147 -6.89 -57.30 4.02
C MET A 147 -6.76 -58.04 2.68
N GLY A 148 -5.57 -58.10 2.08
CA GLY A 148 -5.33 -58.74 0.78
C GLY A 148 -5.56 -57.82 -0.42
N GLY A 149 -5.70 -56.50 -0.20
CA GLY A 149 -5.80 -55.52 -1.27
C GLY A 149 -4.47 -55.37 -2.01
N GLU A 150 -4.48 -55.64 -3.32
CA GLU A 150 -3.33 -55.40 -4.19
C GLU A 150 -3.50 -54.14 -5.04
N ILE A 151 -2.42 -53.36 -5.17
CA ILE A 151 -2.40 -52.19 -6.03
C ILE A 151 -2.08 -52.67 -7.46
N ALA A 152 -3.09 -52.69 -8.33
CA ALA A 152 -2.93 -53.10 -9.73
C ALA A 152 -1.94 -52.21 -10.52
N ILE A 153 -1.85 -50.92 -10.15
CA ILE A 153 -1.02 -49.92 -10.82
C ILE A 153 0.25 -49.63 -10.01
N LYS A 154 1.36 -50.27 -10.38
CA LYS A 154 2.63 -50.21 -9.61
C LYS A 154 3.19 -48.79 -9.40
N PHE A 155 2.99 -47.88 -10.35
CA PHE A 155 3.48 -46.49 -10.23
C PHE A 155 2.67 -45.64 -9.24
N LEU A 156 1.48 -46.08 -8.81
CA LEU A 156 0.67 -45.39 -7.81
C LEU A 156 1.11 -45.71 -6.38
N LYS A 157 1.99 -46.71 -6.20
CA LYS A 157 2.51 -47.11 -4.90
C LYS A 157 3.49 -46.05 -4.39
N THR A 158 3.09 -45.34 -3.36
CA THR A 158 3.96 -44.41 -2.64
C THR A 158 4.78 -45.14 -1.57
N PRO A 159 6.02 -44.70 -1.30
CA PRO A 159 6.75 -45.13 -0.11
C PRO A 159 6.06 -44.58 1.14
N ARG A 160 6.27 -45.25 2.28
CA ARG A 160 5.81 -44.77 3.58
C ARG A 160 6.45 -43.42 3.89
N PHE A 161 5.64 -42.48 4.37
CA PHE A 161 6.09 -41.18 4.81
C PHE A 161 7.04 -41.31 6.00
N ASN A 162 8.13 -40.54 5.96
CA ASN A 162 9.13 -40.46 7.01
C ASN A 162 9.32 -39.00 7.42
N GLU A 163 8.73 -38.64 8.55
CA GLU A 163 8.78 -37.30 9.11
C GLU A 163 10.22 -36.87 9.47
N ALA A 164 11.03 -37.76 10.04
CA ALA A 164 12.41 -37.44 10.42
C ALA A 164 13.26 -37.08 9.20
N SER A 165 13.07 -37.78 8.08
CA SER A 165 13.75 -37.45 6.82
C SER A 165 13.28 -36.13 6.21
N LEU A 166 12.02 -35.74 6.44
CA LEU A 166 11.50 -34.45 6.00
C LEU A 166 12.10 -33.32 6.84
N MET A 167 12.10 -33.48 8.17
CA MET A 167 12.63 -32.49 9.10
C MET A 167 14.14 -32.33 8.97
N SER A 168 14.87 -33.41 8.68
CA SER A 168 16.32 -33.32 8.42
C SER A 168 16.64 -32.52 7.16
N LYS A 169 15.70 -32.41 6.20
CA LYS A 169 15.88 -31.60 4.99
C LYS A 169 15.64 -30.10 5.24
N TYR A 170 14.83 -29.76 6.24
CA TYR A 170 14.39 -28.38 6.50
C TYR A 170 14.68 -27.97 7.95
N GLN A 171 15.96 -27.71 8.26
CA GLN A 171 16.43 -27.43 9.62
C GLN A 171 16.51 -25.94 9.97
N THR A 172 16.40 -25.05 8.99
CA THR A 172 16.62 -23.60 9.15
C THR A 172 15.76 -22.98 10.26
N TYR A 173 14.51 -23.40 10.40
CA TYR A 173 13.67 -22.92 11.49
C TYR A 173 14.19 -23.34 12.87
N GLN A 174 14.63 -24.59 13.00
CA GLN A 174 15.20 -25.14 14.24
C GLN A 174 16.52 -24.44 14.59
N GLU A 175 17.32 -24.07 13.60
CA GLU A 175 18.59 -23.35 13.78
C GLU A 175 18.38 -21.94 14.36
N TYR A 176 17.37 -21.21 13.87
CA TYR A 176 17.13 -19.82 14.29
C TYR A 176 16.23 -19.67 15.53
N PHE A 177 15.21 -20.52 15.67
CA PHE A 177 14.21 -20.41 16.75
C PHE A 177 14.34 -21.50 17.81
N GLY A 178 15.21 -22.49 17.60
CA GLY A 178 15.36 -23.63 18.48
C GLY A 178 14.11 -24.51 18.56
N SER A 179 14.07 -25.37 19.58
CA SER A 179 12.92 -26.25 19.85
C SER A 179 11.78 -25.56 20.60
N SER A 180 11.97 -24.31 21.06
CA SER A 180 11.01 -23.62 21.92
C SER A 180 9.99 -22.82 21.10
N ASP A 181 8.83 -23.44 20.86
CA ASP A 181 7.68 -22.76 20.24
C ASP A 181 7.07 -21.70 21.18
N GLU A 182 7.27 -21.85 22.49
CA GLU A 182 6.68 -21.00 23.53
C GLU A 182 7.16 -19.54 23.43
N THR A 183 8.42 -19.33 23.04
CA THR A 183 8.99 -17.99 22.85
C THR A 183 8.32 -17.28 21.68
N VAL A 184 8.12 -17.97 20.56
CA VAL A 184 7.48 -17.41 19.37
C VAL A 184 6.01 -17.10 19.65
N GLN A 185 5.30 -18.00 20.33
CA GLN A 185 3.91 -17.76 20.74
C GLN A 185 3.76 -16.58 21.69
N SER A 186 4.72 -16.39 22.60
CA SER A 186 4.73 -15.25 23.53
C SER A 186 4.97 -13.93 22.78
N LEU A 187 5.89 -13.91 21.81
CA LEU A 187 6.15 -12.74 20.97
C LEU A 187 4.95 -12.38 20.07
N VAL A 188 4.25 -13.37 19.53
CA VAL A 188 3.04 -13.13 18.72
C VAL A 188 1.91 -12.51 19.57
N LYS A 189 1.82 -12.88 20.85
CA LYS A 189 0.82 -12.35 21.79
C LYS A 189 1.18 -10.97 22.37
N LEU A 190 2.42 -10.53 22.21
CA LEU A 190 2.87 -9.23 22.70
C LEU A 190 2.10 -8.11 21.98
N LYS A 191 1.33 -7.36 22.74
CA LYS A 191 0.79 -6.07 22.29
C LYS A 191 1.70 -4.99 22.86
N LEU A 192 2.41 -4.31 21.98
CA LEU A 192 3.12 -3.10 22.34
C LEU A 192 2.14 -1.94 22.21
N ASP A 193 2.06 -1.10 23.24
CA ASP A 193 1.37 0.19 23.18
C ASP A 193 2.21 1.13 22.32
N VAL A 194 2.12 0.95 21.01
CA VAL A 194 2.56 1.95 20.06
C VAL A 194 1.46 3.02 20.07
N PRO A 195 1.78 4.30 20.31
CA PRO A 195 0.77 5.36 20.24
C PRO A 195 0.12 5.32 18.85
N GLU A 196 -1.12 4.83 18.80
CA GLU A 196 -2.01 5.02 17.64
C GLU A 196 -2.50 6.47 17.56
N ASP A 197 -2.07 7.34 18.48
CA ASP A 197 -2.53 8.72 18.58
C ASP A 197 -1.98 9.62 17.46
N ILE A 198 -2.83 9.68 16.44
CA ILE A 198 -2.95 10.53 15.24
C ILE A 198 -2.77 12.05 15.48
N ALA A 199 -2.50 12.50 16.70
CA ALA A 199 -2.48 13.92 17.07
C ALA A 199 -1.06 14.51 17.17
N THR A 200 -0.08 13.81 17.71
CA THR A 200 1.20 14.44 18.12
C THR A 200 2.16 14.70 16.96
N VAL A 201 2.08 13.94 15.86
CA VAL A 201 2.94 14.16 14.67
C VAL A 201 2.44 15.33 13.81
N LYS A 202 1.22 15.84 14.02
CA LYS A 202 0.64 16.91 13.21
C LYS A 202 1.13 18.32 13.59
N GLN A 203 1.82 18.50 14.72
CA GLN A 203 2.06 19.83 15.27
C GLN A 203 3.53 20.27 15.36
N GLU A 204 4.51 19.36 15.35
CA GLU A 204 5.92 19.76 15.56
C GLU A 204 6.70 20.16 14.29
N VAL A 205 6.16 19.99 13.08
CA VAL A 205 6.94 20.23 11.84
C VAL A 205 6.67 21.62 11.22
N LEU A 206 5.76 22.44 11.76
CA LEU A 206 5.38 23.72 11.11
C LEU A 206 5.58 25.02 11.92
N GLU A 207 6.01 24.99 13.18
CA GLU A 207 6.04 26.23 14.00
C GLU A 207 7.41 26.88 14.21
N ASP A 208 8.53 26.27 13.81
CA ASP A 208 9.82 26.96 13.86
C ASP A 208 10.14 27.62 12.50
N THR A 209 9.61 28.83 12.30
CA THR A 209 10.38 30.04 11.92
C THR A 209 9.43 31.16 11.45
N VAL A 210 9.00 32.07 12.34
CA VAL A 210 8.92 33.52 12.06
C VAL A 210 9.01 34.29 13.40
N PRO A 211 10.02 35.13 13.66
CA PRO A 211 9.98 36.04 14.79
C PRO A 211 8.99 37.20 14.54
N ALA A 212 8.07 37.39 15.48
CA ALA A 212 7.10 38.46 15.51
C ALA A 212 7.76 39.84 15.64
N VAL A 213 7.47 40.75 14.71
CA VAL A 213 7.66 42.19 14.91
C VAL A 213 6.35 42.76 15.46
N GLN A 214 6.38 43.13 16.75
CA GLN A 214 5.31 43.86 17.42
C GLN A 214 5.30 45.31 16.91
N GLN A 215 4.19 45.76 16.33
CA GLN A 215 3.90 47.19 16.21
C GLN A 215 2.90 47.58 17.30
N THR A 216 3.44 48.21 18.34
CA THR A 216 2.72 48.94 19.38
C THR A 216 1.96 50.11 18.79
N ILE A 217 0.64 50.07 18.90
CA ILE A 217 -0.26 51.20 18.66
C ILE A 217 -0.08 52.19 19.83
N LYS A 218 0.32 53.44 19.54
CA LYS A 218 0.21 54.58 20.44
C LYS A 218 -0.85 55.54 19.89
N MET A 219 -1.79 55.91 20.76
CA MET A 219 -2.82 56.91 20.55
C MET A 219 -2.33 58.34 20.82
N GLU A 220 -3.13 59.28 20.30
CA GLU A 220 -3.28 60.73 20.59
C GLU A 220 -2.55 61.74 19.67
N PRO A 221 -3.03 63.00 19.54
CA PRO A 221 -4.43 63.49 19.51
C PRO A 221 -4.70 64.55 18.41
N ASP A 222 -5.99 64.87 18.28
CA ASP A 222 -6.70 66.01 17.69
C ASP A 222 -5.92 67.22 17.09
N SER A 223 -6.25 67.59 15.85
CA SER A 223 -6.31 68.98 15.35
C SER A 223 -6.91 69.08 13.93
N GLN A 224 -8.16 69.55 13.89
CA GLN A 224 -8.74 70.59 13.02
C GLN A 224 -8.42 70.70 11.50
N MET A 225 -9.56 70.83 10.77
CA MET A 225 -9.87 71.70 9.62
C MET A 225 -10.01 71.11 8.20
N ALA A 226 -11.26 71.25 7.73
CA ALA A 226 -11.71 71.78 6.44
C ALA A 226 -11.82 70.86 5.21
N ASP A 227 -13.09 70.78 4.80
CA ASP A 227 -13.62 71.00 3.45
C ASP A 227 -13.62 69.90 2.38
N ASN A 228 -14.87 69.56 2.04
CA ASN A 228 -15.50 69.62 0.73
C ASN A 228 -15.78 68.32 -0.05
N GLN A 229 -17.10 68.12 -0.20
CA GLN A 229 -17.86 67.77 -1.40
C GLN A 229 -17.81 66.30 -1.87
N ASN A 230 -18.93 65.57 -1.71
CA ASN A 230 -20.05 65.45 -2.68
C ASN A 230 -19.67 64.60 -3.91
N THR A 231 -20.27 63.42 -4.06
CA THR A 231 -21.36 63.11 -5.04
C THR A 231 -21.44 61.61 -5.32
N GLN A 232 -22.69 61.13 -5.36
CA GLN A 232 -23.17 59.81 -5.76
C GLN A 232 -22.83 59.45 -7.23
N ILE A 233 -22.96 58.17 -7.60
CA ILE A 233 -23.92 57.65 -8.63
C ILE A 233 -23.54 56.22 -9.08
N GLU A 234 -24.49 55.32 -8.81
CA GLU A 234 -25.11 54.26 -9.62
C GLU A 234 -24.36 53.40 -10.67
N THR A 235 -24.64 52.09 -10.55
CA THR A 235 -24.69 50.96 -11.53
C THR A 235 -25.65 51.20 -12.73
N PRO A 236 -25.96 50.20 -13.62
CA PRO A 236 -25.23 49.18 -14.41
C PRO A 236 -25.66 49.33 -15.92
N PRO A 237 -26.17 48.35 -16.70
CA PRO A 237 -25.81 46.95 -17.05
C PRO A 237 -25.68 46.74 -18.60
N THR A 238 -25.27 45.56 -19.12
CA THR A 238 -25.91 44.99 -20.34
C THR A 238 -25.64 43.49 -20.55
N THR A 239 -26.66 42.81 -21.06
CA THR A 239 -26.83 41.38 -21.34
C THR A 239 -26.95 41.15 -22.84
N PHE A 240 -26.41 40.07 -23.43
CA PHE A 240 -26.87 39.41 -24.68
C PHE A 240 -26.35 37.94 -24.68
N LYS A 241 -27.19 36.87 -24.69
CA LYS A 241 -27.79 36.13 -25.84
C LYS A 241 -26.73 35.49 -26.78
N GLN A 242 -26.80 34.27 -27.33
CA GLN A 242 -27.79 33.17 -27.44
C GLN A 242 -27.11 31.94 -28.14
N GLU A 243 -27.72 30.76 -27.98
CA GLU A 243 -27.61 29.41 -28.61
C GLU A 243 -26.80 29.14 -29.90
N ALA A 244 -26.27 27.91 -30.02
CA ALA A 244 -26.63 26.94 -31.09
C ALA A 244 -26.05 25.51 -30.86
N GLU A 245 -26.88 24.51 -31.10
CA GLU A 245 -26.64 23.05 -31.11
C GLU A 245 -25.80 22.57 -32.32
N LEU A 246 -25.17 21.38 -32.22
CA LEU A 246 -25.49 20.20 -33.05
C LEU A 246 -24.41 19.09 -33.04
N SER A 247 -24.92 17.85 -33.08
CA SER A 247 -24.44 16.70 -33.86
C SER A 247 -23.87 15.50 -33.08
N ILE A 248 -24.77 14.54 -32.82
CA ILE A 248 -24.46 13.15 -32.45
C ILE A 248 -24.90 12.25 -33.61
N LYS A 249 -23.92 11.66 -34.32
CA LYS A 249 -23.95 10.41 -35.11
C LYS A 249 -22.47 10.01 -35.27
N SER A 250 -22.00 8.77 -35.26
CA SER A 250 -22.57 7.43 -35.38
C SER A 250 -21.41 6.41 -35.18
N GLU A 251 -21.75 5.13 -35.17
CA GLU A 251 -20.87 3.96 -35.38
C GLU A 251 -20.14 3.38 -34.16
N LEU A 252 -20.55 2.16 -33.76
CA LEU A 252 -19.67 0.97 -33.70
C LEU A 252 -20.40 -0.18 -32.98
N LEU A 253 -21.15 -1.00 -33.72
CA LEU A 253 -21.47 -2.36 -33.29
C LEU A 253 -21.46 -3.31 -34.49
N SER A 254 -20.29 -3.82 -34.80
CA SER A 254 -20.14 -5.18 -35.33
C SER A 254 -18.74 -5.69 -35.01
N ILE A 255 -18.67 -6.97 -34.63
CA ILE A 255 -17.59 -7.95 -34.83
C ILE A 255 -17.47 -8.88 -33.61
N LEU A 256 -18.07 -10.06 -33.76
CA LEU A 256 -17.77 -11.30 -33.05
C LEU A 256 -16.33 -11.76 -33.33
N PRO A 257 -15.61 -12.36 -32.36
CA PRO A 257 -14.45 -13.18 -32.66
C PRO A 257 -14.75 -14.69 -32.68
N ASN A 258 -14.46 -15.25 -33.85
CA ASN A 258 -14.38 -16.66 -34.20
C ASN A 258 -13.42 -17.46 -33.29
N SER A 259 -13.89 -18.60 -32.76
CA SER A 259 -13.06 -19.62 -32.13
C SER A 259 -12.43 -20.55 -33.20
N ARG A 260 -11.11 -20.50 -33.39
CA ARG A 260 -10.37 -21.51 -34.16
C ARG A 260 -9.83 -22.60 -33.24
N LYS A 261 -10.45 -23.79 -33.27
CA LYS A 261 -9.90 -25.04 -32.75
C LYS A 261 -9.05 -25.70 -33.86
N ARG A 262 -7.76 -25.95 -33.60
CA ARG A 262 -6.89 -26.79 -34.45
C ARG A 262 -6.83 -28.20 -33.84
N MET A 263 -7.47 -29.17 -34.48
CA MET A 263 -7.28 -30.60 -34.22
C MET A 263 -5.95 -31.06 -34.85
N LYS A 264 -5.12 -31.75 -34.06
CA LYS A 264 -4.02 -32.58 -34.56
C LYS A 264 -4.58 -33.97 -34.87
N LYS A 265 -4.40 -34.45 -36.09
CA LYS A 265 -4.66 -35.85 -36.47
C LYS A 265 -3.49 -36.71 -36.01
N LEU A 266 -3.77 -37.78 -35.27
CA LEU A 266 -2.91 -38.96 -35.16
C LEU A 266 -3.09 -39.76 -36.45
N ASN A 267 -1.98 -40.14 -37.09
CA ASN A 267 -1.98 -41.23 -38.06
C ASN A 267 -1.61 -42.52 -37.29
N LEU A 268 -2.50 -43.51 -37.36
CA LEU A 268 -2.15 -44.94 -37.28
C LEU A 268 -1.79 -45.41 -38.69
#